data_AF-A0A843GML5-F1
#
_entry.id   AF-A0A843GML5-F1
#
_cell.length_a   1.000
_cell.length_b   1.000
_cell.length_c   1.000
_cell.angle_alpha   90.00
_cell.angle_beta   90.00
_cell.angle_gamma   90.00
#
_symmetry.space_group_name_H-M   'P 1'
#
loop_
_entity.id
_entity.type
_entity.pdbx_description
1 polymer ?
#
loop_
_entity_poly.entity_id
_entity_poly.type
_entity_poly.pdbx_seq_one_letter_code
_entity_poly.pdbx_strand_id
1 'polypeptide(L)'
;MTDTREIILKLKETRLEKNLSLNDIVDMTNGMVSKTTVQRVFSDGSENTSFRYDDTIRPLVKAMLDVDTIEDSDDMDTKALKSLLKLKIQRIEELELQLKEEKIKSHEKMEKERKQYDAHIALLNEQIAIKDKRMDEQAERFNRKDEQYTELVNRLLNCHCCSKGE
;
A
#
# COMPACT_ATOMS: atom_id res chain seq x y z
N MET A 1 18.26 20.49 -20.41
CA MET A 1 19.66 20.14 -20.16
C MET A 1 19.65 18.87 -19.34
N THR A 2 19.99 17.75 -19.95
CA THR A 2 20.18 16.45 -19.28
C THR A 2 21.28 16.61 -18.23
N ASP A 3 21.00 16.22 -16.99
CA ASP A 3 21.95 16.37 -15.90
C ASP A 3 23.12 15.40 -16.12
N THR A 4 24.34 15.93 -16.30
CA THR A 4 25.57 15.15 -16.45
C THR A 4 25.70 14.09 -15.35
N ARG A 5 25.13 14.35 -14.16
CA ARG A 5 25.00 13.41 -13.06
C ARG A 5 24.27 12.11 -13.45
N GLU A 6 23.11 12.22 -14.09
CA GLU A 6 22.29 11.06 -14.49
C GLU A 6 23.03 10.20 -15.52
N ILE A 7 23.77 10.84 -16.42
CA ILE A 7 24.56 10.16 -17.45
C ILE A 7 25.70 9.37 -16.82
N ILE A 8 26.42 9.96 -15.86
CA ILE A 8 27.50 9.26 -15.14
C ILE A 8 26.95 8.05 -14.37
N LEU A 9 25.80 8.19 -13.72
CA LEU A 9 25.14 7.08 -13.04
C LEU A 9 24.80 5.94 -14.01
N LYS A 10 24.24 6.26 -15.19
CA LYS A 10 23.93 5.26 -16.21
C LYS A 10 25.17 4.59 -16.78
N LEU A 11 26.26 5.32 -16.97
CA LEU A 11 27.55 4.76 -17.40
C LEU A 11 28.10 3.76 -16.37
N LYS A 12 28.04 4.11 -15.07
CA LYS A 12 28.44 3.20 -13.97
C LYS A 12 27.59 1.94 -13.93
N GLU A 13 26.28 2.07 -14.08
CA GLU A 13 25.36 0.92 -14.12
C GLU A 13 25.68 0.02 -15.32
N THR A 14 25.86 0.60 -16.51
CA THR A 14 26.20 -0.14 -17.74
C THR A 14 27.54 -0.87 -17.63
N ARG A 15 28.54 -0.25 -16.96
CA ARG A 15 29.82 -0.91 -16.67
C ARG A 15 29.62 -2.19 -15.85
N LEU A 16 28.77 -2.14 -14.83
CA LEU A 16 28.48 -3.30 -13.98
C LEU A 16 27.68 -4.36 -14.74
N GLU A 17 26.64 -3.96 -15.48
CA GLU A 17 25.82 -4.85 -16.30
C GLU A 17 26.65 -5.61 -17.34
N LYS A 18 27.59 -4.92 -18.00
CA LYS A 18 28.46 -5.50 -19.05
C LYS A 18 29.76 -6.08 -18.50
N ASN A 19 29.99 -6.02 -17.18
CA ASN A 19 31.21 -6.47 -16.50
C ASN A 19 32.51 -5.92 -17.14
N LEU A 20 32.52 -4.62 -17.47
CA LEU A 20 33.65 -3.97 -18.16
C LEU A 20 34.71 -3.48 -17.17
N SER A 21 35.97 -3.77 -17.47
CA SER A 21 37.10 -3.17 -16.78
C SER A 21 37.33 -1.72 -17.24
N LEU A 22 38.03 -0.93 -16.42
CA LEU A 22 38.36 0.44 -16.81
C LEU A 22 39.31 0.50 -18.01
N ASN A 23 40.10 -0.56 -18.25
CA ASN A 23 40.95 -0.63 -19.44
C ASN A 23 40.09 -0.89 -20.69
N ASP A 24 39.10 -1.78 -20.59
CA ASP A 24 38.18 -2.06 -21.70
C ASP A 24 37.45 -0.78 -22.12
N ILE A 25 37.03 0.05 -21.17
CA ILE A 25 36.37 1.32 -21.46
C ILE A 25 37.32 2.30 -22.18
N VAL A 26 38.59 2.38 -21.77
CA VAL A 26 39.59 3.22 -22.45
C VAL A 26 39.80 2.73 -23.89
N ASP A 27 39.92 1.41 -24.07
CA ASP A 27 40.11 0.79 -25.38
C ASP A 27 38.88 1.02 -26.27
N MET A 28 37.67 0.90 -25.73
CA MET A 28 36.41 1.17 -26.45
C MET A 28 36.26 2.65 -26.85
N THR A 29 36.86 3.58 -26.12
CA THR A 29 36.92 5.00 -26.54
C THR A 29 38.01 5.28 -27.57
N ASN A 30 38.75 4.27 -28.04
CA ASN A 30 39.91 4.42 -28.94
C ASN A 30 40.93 5.47 -28.43
N GLY A 31 41.11 5.57 -27.11
CA GLY A 31 42.02 6.53 -26.50
C GLY A 31 41.56 7.99 -26.48
N MET A 32 40.32 8.30 -26.88
CA MET A 32 39.75 9.65 -26.80
C MET A 32 39.67 10.16 -25.35
N VAL A 33 39.53 9.26 -24.38
CA VAL A 33 39.53 9.59 -22.96
C VAL A 33 40.67 8.85 -22.26
N SER A 34 41.51 9.61 -21.55
CA SER A 34 42.65 9.02 -20.84
C SER A 34 42.18 8.11 -19.70
N LYS A 35 42.98 7.07 -19.40
CA LYS A 35 42.72 6.14 -18.29
C LYS A 35 42.50 6.83 -16.95
N THR A 36 43.23 7.92 -16.68
CA THR A 36 43.06 8.72 -15.45
C THR A 36 41.71 9.42 -15.41
N THR A 37 41.24 9.93 -16.54
CA THR A 37 39.91 10.55 -16.65
C THR A 37 38.80 9.51 -16.52
N VAL A 38 38.95 8.33 -17.14
CA VAL A 38 38.02 7.20 -16.93
C VAL A 38 37.97 6.82 -15.46
N GLN A 39 39.11 6.65 -14.79
CA GLN A 39 39.15 6.36 -13.35
C GLN A 39 38.41 7.41 -12.51
N ARG A 40 38.54 8.69 -12.85
CA ARG A 40 37.83 9.79 -12.16
C ARG A 40 36.33 9.78 -12.44
N VAL A 41 35.89 9.44 -13.64
CA VAL A 41 34.46 9.34 -13.96
C VAL A 41 33.81 8.15 -13.26
N PHE A 42 34.54 7.05 -13.10
CA PHE A 42 34.02 5.83 -12.48
C PHE A 42 34.33 5.69 -10.99
N SER A 43 34.93 6.69 -10.35
CA SER A 43 35.15 6.69 -8.89
C SER A 43 33.85 6.98 -8.14
N ASP A 44 33.77 6.54 -6.88
CA ASP A 44 32.62 6.84 -6.03
C ASP A 44 32.46 8.36 -5.83
N GLY A 45 31.23 8.85 -5.89
CA GLY A 45 30.90 10.27 -5.73
C GLY A 45 31.21 11.17 -6.93
N SER A 46 31.78 10.62 -8.02
CA SER A 46 32.13 11.38 -9.23
C SER A 46 30.93 12.03 -9.93
N GLU A 47 29.71 11.52 -9.74
CA GLU A 47 28.49 12.07 -10.33
C GLU A 47 28.18 13.51 -9.88
N ASN A 48 28.80 13.97 -8.79
CA ASN A 48 28.71 15.36 -8.33
C ASN A 48 29.88 16.23 -8.82
N THR A 49 30.81 15.67 -9.59
CA THR A 49 31.97 16.37 -10.15
C THR A 49 31.64 16.92 -11.53
N SER A 50 32.13 18.12 -11.84
CA SER A 50 31.99 18.72 -13.16
C SER A 50 32.94 18.06 -14.15
N PHE A 51 32.39 17.39 -15.16
CA PHE A 51 33.13 16.85 -16.31
C PHE A 51 32.69 17.56 -17.57
N ARG A 52 33.62 17.75 -18.50
CA ARG A 52 33.31 18.34 -19.81
C ARG A 52 32.51 17.33 -20.61
N TYR A 53 31.32 17.75 -21.04
CA TYR A 53 30.41 16.85 -21.74
C TYR A 53 31.02 16.35 -23.05
N ASP A 54 31.46 17.25 -23.94
CA ASP A 54 31.97 16.88 -25.26
C ASP A 54 33.30 16.12 -25.22
N ASP A 55 34.21 16.52 -24.33
CA ASP A 55 35.57 15.94 -24.27
C ASP A 55 35.63 14.63 -23.48
N THR A 56 34.70 14.40 -22.55
CA THR A 56 34.80 13.29 -21.57
C THR A 56 33.56 12.42 -21.54
N ILE A 57 32.38 12.99 -21.41
CA ILE A 57 31.15 12.21 -21.22
C ILE A 57 30.65 11.65 -22.55
N ARG A 58 30.65 12.45 -23.61
CA ARG A 58 30.17 12.08 -24.95
C ARG A 58 30.95 10.90 -25.55
N PRO A 59 32.30 10.85 -25.49
CA PRO A 59 33.05 9.69 -25.98
C PRO A 59 32.76 8.42 -25.18
N LEU A 60 32.58 8.52 -23.85
CA LEU A 60 32.24 7.38 -22.98
C LEU A 60 30.84 6.84 -23.27
N VAL A 61 29.86 7.74 -23.46
CA VAL A 61 28.50 7.37 -23.87
C VAL A 61 28.53 6.68 -25.22
N LYS A 62 29.23 7.25 -26.20
CA LYS A 62 29.34 6.64 -27.53
C LYS A 62 29.94 5.24 -27.46
N ALA A 63 31.04 5.09 -26.74
CA ALA A 63 31.75 3.82 -26.59
C ALA A 63 30.95 2.75 -25.84
N MET A 64 30.27 3.10 -24.74
CA MET A 64 29.66 2.11 -23.85
C MET A 64 28.19 1.83 -24.15
N LEU A 65 27.48 2.80 -24.71
CA LEU A 65 26.05 2.71 -25.01
C LEU A 65 25.78 2.50 -26.51
N ASP A 66 26.83 2.34 -27.31
CA ASP A 66 26.77 2.01 -28.75
C ASP A 66 25.88 3.00 -29.54
N VAL A 67 25.96 4.28 -29.16
CA VAL A 67 25.21 5.36 -29.79
C VAL A 67 26.04 5.90 -30.96
N ASP A 68 26.18 5.10 -32.02
CA ASP A 68 26.91 5.47 -33.23
C ASP A 68 26.12 6.41 -34.16
N THR A 69 24.89 6.77 -33.81
CA THR A 69 24.01 7.63 -34.61
C THR A 69 23.85 9.05 -34.02
N ILE A 70 24.94 9.67 -33.58
CA ILE A 70 24.93 11.10 -33.24
C ILE A 70 25.43 11.88 -34.46
N GLU A 71 24.68 11.79 -35.56
CA GLU A 71 24.60 12.89 -36.52
C GLU A 71 23.60 13.90 -35.97
N ASP A 72 23.99 15.17 -36.02
CA ASP A 72 23.22 16.32 -35.55
C ASP A 72 21.81 16.35 -36.18
N SER A 73 20.78 15.96 -35.44
CA SER A 73 19.42 16.45 -35.67
C SER A 73 18.54 16.23 -34.44
N ASP A 74 17.62 17.17 -34.23
CA ASP A 74 16.61 17.25 -33.17
C ASP A 74 15.67 16.02 -33.01
N ASP A 75 15.95 14.90 -33.68
CA ASP A 75 15.12 13.69 -33.70
C ASP A 75 15.41 12.72 -32.54
N MET A 76 16.62 12.74 -31.96
CA MET A 76 17.01 11.82 -30.86
C MET A 76 16.34 12.15 -29.54
N ASP A 77 16.16 13.43 -29.21
CA ASP A 77 15.38 13.84 -28.04
C ASP A 77 13.94 13.36 -28.17
N THR A 78 13.34 13.40 -29.37
CA THR A 78 11.97 12.92 -29.57
C THR A 78 11.86 11.39 -29.45
N LYS A 79 12.87 10.63 -29.91
CA LYS A 79 12.90 9.16 -29.78
C LYS A 79 13.14 8.70 -28.35
N ALA A 80 14.04 9.36 -27.63
CA ALA A 80 14.27 9.11 -26.21
C ALA A 80 13.03 9.45 -25.38
N LEU A 81 12.39 10.60 -25.66
CA LEU A 81 11.14 10.99 -25.01
C LEU A 81 9.99 10.04 -25.34
N LYS A 82 9.86 9.56 -26.57
CA LYS A 82 8.86 8.54 -26.95
C LYS A 82 9.08 7.21 -26.22
N SER A 83 10.33 6.78 -26.08
CA SER A 83 10.67 5.54 -25.37
C SER A 83 10.40 5.67 -23.87
N LEU A 84 10.75 6.81 -23.28
CA LEU A 84 10.47 7.13 -21.88
C LEU A 84 8.96 7.29 -21.61
N LEU A 85 8.22 7.86 -22.56
CA LEU A 85 6.76 7.94 -22.50
C LEU A 85 6.14 6.54 -22.54
N LYS A 86 6.62 5.65 -23.42
CA LYS A 86 6.14 4.26 -23.48
C LYS A 86 6.40 3.52 -22.17
N LEU A 87 7.57 3.70 -21.57
CA LEU A 87 7.92 3.09 -20.29
C LEU A 87 7.06 3.65 -19.14
N LYS A 88 6.76 4.95 -19.15
CA LYS A 88 5.81 5.57 -18.22
C LYS A 88 4.39 5.05 -18.39
N ILE A 89 3.91 4.86 -19.62
CA ILE A 89 2.59 4.30 -19.90
C ILE A 89 2.50 2.86 -19.37
N GLN A 90 3.49 2.02 -19.67
CA GLN A 90 3.56 0.66 -19.12
C GLN A 90 3.57 0.67 -17.60
N ARG A 91 4.32 1.58 -16.98
CA ARG A 91 4.35 1.71 -15.53
C ARG A 91 3.01 2.17 -14.95
N ILE A 92 2.28 3.04 -15.65
CA ILE A 92 0.93 3.46 -15.25
C ILE A 92 -0.01 2.25 -15.31
N GLU A 93 0.01 1.47 -16.40
CA GLU A 93 -0.82 0.27 -16.55
C GLU A 93 -0.55 -0.76 -15.44
N GLU A 94 0.72 -0.99 -15.09
CA GLU A 94 1.10 -1.86 -13.97
C GLU A 94 0.53 -1.36 -12.63
N LEU A 95 0.64 -0.06 -12.36
CA LEU A 95 0.15 0.55 -11.12
C LEU A 95 -1.38 0.54 -11.06
N GLU A 96 -2.07 0.75 -12.19
CA GLU A 96 -3.52 0.64 -12.27
C GLU A 96 -4.00 -0.79 -12.00
N LEU A 97 -3.28 -1.79 -12.50
CA LEU A 97 -3.56 -3.19 -12.21
C LEU A 97 -3.37 -3.50 -10.72
N GLN A 98 -2.25 -3.08 -10.12
CA GLN A 98 -1.99 -3.25 -8.69
C GLN A 98 -3.08 -2.59 -7.82
N LEU A 99 -3.48 -1.37 -8.18
CA LEU A 99 -4.55 -0.65 -7.49
C LEU A 99 -5.89 -1.40 -7.58
N LYS A 100 -6.18 -2.00 -8.74
CA LYS A 100 -7.40 -2.80 -8.95
C LYS A 100 -7.38 -4.07 -8.08
N GLU A 101 -6.25 -4.77 -8.03
CA GLU A 101 -6.09 -5.96 -7.17
C GLU A 101 -6.20 -5.61 -5.69
N GLU A 102 -5.60 -4.51 -5.25
CA GLU A 102 -5.68 -4.06 -3.86
C GLU A 102 -7.11 -3.68 -3.47
N LYS A 103 -7.85 -3.01 -4.36
CA LYS A 103 -9.28 -2.70 -4.15
C LYS A 103 -10.12 -3.96 -3.98
N ILE A 104 -9.87 -4.99 -4.78
CA ILE A 104 -10.59 -6.28 -4.67
C ILE A 104 -10.28 -6.94 -3.32
N LYS A 105 -8.99 -7.06 -2.96
CA LYS A 105 -8.58 -7.65 -1.67
C LYS A 105 -9.17 -6.89 -0.48
N SER A 106 -9.18 -5.56 -0.54
CA SER A 106 -9.78 -4.71 0.48
C SER A 106 -11.29 -4.96 0.60
N HIS A 107 -12.00 -5.07 -0.52
CA HIS A 107 -13.43 -5.37 -0.54
C HIS A 107 -13.73 -6.75 0.07
N GLU A 108 -12.99 -7.78 -0.31
CA GLU A 108 -13.14 -9.14 0.24
C GLU A 108 -12.90 -9.16 1.75
N LYS A 109 -11.90 -8.41 2.24
CA LYS A 109 -11.63 -8.27 3.67
C LYS A 109 -12.79 -7.59 4.39
N MET A 110 -13.28 -6.47 3.88
CA MET A 110 -14.42 -5.75 4.45
C MET A 110 -15.70 -6.61 4.45
N GLU A 111 -15.94 -7.38 3.39
CA GLU A 111 -17.11 -8.28 3.31
C GLU A 111 -17.01 -9.40 4.36
N LYS A 112 -15.82 -9.95 4.57
CA LYS A 112 -15.57 -10.97 5.60
C LYS A 112 -15.81 -10.42 7.01
N GLU A 113 -15.28 -9.23 7.31
CA GLU A 113 -15.49 -8.56 8.60
C GLU A 113 -16.98 -8.26 8.80
N ARG A 114 -17.67 -7.75 7.78
CA ARG A 114 -19.12 -7.50 7.81
C ARG A 114 -19.90 -8.77 8.14
N LYS A 115 -19.59 -9.91 7.52
CA LYS A 115 -20.23 -11.21 7.82
C LYS A 115 -20.01 -11.65 9.27
N GLN A 116 -18.83 -11.41 9.82
CA GLN A 116 -18.53 -11.72 11.22
C GLN A 116 -19.34 -10.85 12.18
N TYR A 117 -19.44 -9.55 11.90
CA TYR A 117 -20.28 -8.64 12.69
C TYR A 117 -21.76 -9.00 12.59
N ASP A 118 -22.27 -9.31 11.39
CA ASP A 118 -23.66 -9.74 11.19
C ASP A 118 -23.97 -10.99 12.01
N ALA A 119 -23.07 -11.99 12.03
CA ALA A 119 -23.22 -13.19 12.84
C ALA A 119 -23.22 -12.88 14.35
N HIS A 120 -22.36 -11.95 14.79
CA HIS A 120 -22.30 -11.54 16.19
C HIS A 120 -23.57 -10.80 16.62
N ILE A 121 -24.08 -9.90 15.78
CA ILE A 121 -25.35 -9.19 15.99
C ILE A 121 -26.50 -10.19 16.10
N ALA A 122 -26.56 -11.19 15.20
CA ALA A 122 -27.60 -12.21 15.25
C ALA A 122 -27.60 -12.99 16.58
N LEU A 123 -26.41 -13.39 17.05
CA LEU A 123 -26.25 -14.09 18.33
C LEU A 123 -26.66 -13.20 19.52
N LEU A 124 -26.27 -11.92 19.51
CA LEU A 124 -26.66 -10.98 20.56
C LEU A 124 -28.18 -10.76 20.57
N ASN A 125 -28.82 -10.65 19.41
CA ASN A 125 -30.27 -10.52 19.30
C ASN A 125 -30.99 -11.76 19.85
N GLU A 126 -30.48 -12.95 19.58
CA GLU A 126 -31.01 -14.19 20.16
C GLU A 126 -30.90 -14.18 21.69
N GLN A 127 -29.76 -13.75 22.23
CA GLN A 127 -29.57 -13.62 23.67
C GLN A 127 -30.52 -12.59 24.30
N ILE A 128 -30.76 -11.46 23.62
CA ILE A 128 -31.73 -10.45 24.06
C ILE A 128 -33.12 -11.09 24.12
N ALA A 129 -33.55 -11.76 23.05
CA ALA A 129 -34.87 -12.41 23.00
C ALA A 129 -35.06 -13.45 24.14
N ILE A 130 -34.02 -14.24 24.44
CA ILE A 130 -34.06 -15.19 25.56
C ILE A 130 -34.20 -14.45 26.90
N LYS A 131 -33.47 -13.35 27.08
CA LYS A 131 -33.52 -12.54 28.32
C LYS A 131 -34.87 -11.84 28.46
N ASP A 132 -35.42 -11.29 27.39
CA ASP A 132 -36.74 -10.64 27.39
C ASP A 132 -37.82 -11.63 27.82
N LYS A 133 -37.82 -12.84 27.23
CA LYS A 133 -38.75 -13.89 27.64
C LYS A 133 -38.64 -14.24 29.14
N ARG A 134 -37.42 -14.31 29.67
CA ARG A 134 -37.20 -14.56 31.11
C ARG A 134 -37.71 -13.42 31.98
N MET A 135 -37.55 -12.17 31.53
CA MET A 135 -38.09 -11.01 32.24
C MET A 135 -39.62 -11.04 32.26
N ASP A 136 -40.26 -11.38 31.14
CA ASP A 136 -41.72 -11.51 31.06
C ASP A 136 -42.23 -12.59 32.02
N GLU A 137 -41.62 -13.79 32.01
CA GLU A 137 -41.95 -14.87 32.94
C GLU A 137 -41.77 -14.45 34.41
N GLN A 138 -40.75 -13.64 34.71
CA GLN A 138 -40.51 -13.13 36.05
C GLN A 138 -41.54 -12.07 36.45
N ALA A 139 -41.93 -11.18 35.54
CA ALA A 139 -42.96 -10.17 35.76
C ALA A 139 -44.32 -10.82 36.04
N GLU A 140 -44.69 -11.86 35.28
CA GLU A 140 -45.93 -12.62 35.55
C GLU A 140 -45.91 -13.27 36.94
N ARG A 141 -44.79 -13.88 37.34
CA ARG A 141 -44.65 -14.48 38.67
C ARG A 141 -44.77 -13.44 39.78
N PHE A 142 -44.22 -12.25 39.56
CA PHE A 142 -44.33 -11.15 40.51
C PHE A 142 -45.80 -10.71 40.64
N ASN A 143 -46.49 -10.48 39.52
CA ASN A 143 -47.90 -10.09 39.52
C ASN A 143 -48.79 -11.12 40.23
N ARG A 144 -48.61 -12.42 39.97
CA ARG A 144 -49.37 -13.49 40.66
C ARG A 144 -49.13 -13.51 42.17
N LYS A 145 -47.89 -13.27 42.60
CA LYS A 145 -47.58 -13.17 44.03
C LYS A 145 -48.20 -11.92 44.64
N ASP A 146 -48.17 -10.79 43.94
CA ASP A 146 -48.76 -9.54 44.40
C ASP A 146 -50.28 -9.64 44.58
N GLU A 147 -50.96 -10.29 43.64
CA GLU A 147 -52.38 -10.66 43.74
C GLU A 147 -52.65 -11.54 44.98
N GLN A 148 -51.85 -12.58 45.20
CA GLN A 148 -51.96 -13.44 46.38
C GLN A 148 -51.72 -12.68 47.69
N TYR A 149 -50.75 -11.76 47.72
CA TYR A 149 -50.51 -10.91 48.89
C TYR A 149 -51.69 -9.99 49.13
N THR A 150 -52.24 -9.37 48.08
CA THR A 150 -53.40 -8.49 48.18
C THR A 150 -54.63 -9.26 48.66
N GLU A 151 -54.88 -10.47 48.16
CA GLU A 151 -55.92 -11.35 48.70
C GLU A 151 -55.71 -11.68 50.17
N LEU A 152 -54.49 -12.06 50.56
CA LEU A 152 -54.18 -12.41 51.95
C LEU A 152 -54.41 -11.20 52.87
N VAL A 153 -53.93 -10.02 52.47
CA VAL A 153 -54.13 -8.76 53.19
C VAL A 153 -55.62 -8.44 53.29
N ASN A 154 -56.37 -8.54 52.20
CA ASN A 154 -57.82 -8.33 52.23
C ASN A 154 -58.54 -9.34 53.12
N ARG A 155 -58.11 -10.61 53.16
CA ARG A 155 -58.66 -11.60 54.10
C ARG A 155 -58.34 -11.26 55.54
N LEU A 156 -57.13 -10.77 55.83
CA LEU A 156 -56.74 -10.33 57.18
C LEU A 156 -57.52 -9.09 57.62
N LEU A 157 -57.72 -8.12 56.72
CA LEU A 157 -58.48 -6.89 57.00
C LEU A 157 -59.98 -7.13 57.11
N ASN A 158 -60.54 -8.03 56.28
CA ASN A 158 -61.96 -8.41 56.31
C ASN A 158 -62.26 -9.57 57.27
N CYS A 159 -61.24 -10.11 57.94
CA CYS A 159 -61.41 -10.99 59.09
C CYS A 159 -62.02 -10.14 60.20
N HIS A 160 -63.36 -10.02 60.19
CA HIS A 160 -64.11 -9.65 61.36
C HIS A 160 -63.66 -10.59 62.46
N CYS A 161 -62.96 -10.05 63.44
CA CYS A 161 -62.76 -10.58 64.77
C CYS A 161 -63.60 -11.84 65.00
N CYS A 162 -63.03 -13.02 64.70
CA CYS A 162 -63.46 -14.22 65.36
C CYS A 162 -63.33 -13.92 66.85
N SER A 163 -64.44 -14.13 67.57
CA SER A 163 -64.73 -13.77 68.97
C SER A 163 -64.80 -12.26 69.23
N LYS A 164 -65.99 -11.66 69.33
CA LYS A 164 -66.82 -11.72 70.56
C LYS A 164 -65.93 -11.72 71.80
N GLY A 165 -65.48 -10.53 72.21
CA GLY A 165 -65.23 -10.28 73.62
C GLY A 165 -66.57 -10.35 74.33
N GLU A 166 -66.73 -11.39 75.14
CA GLU A 166 -67.67 -11.42 76.26
C GLU A 166 -67.47 -10.20 77.18
#